data_AF-A0A7X6ZAT4-F1
#
_entry.id   AF-A0A7X6ZAT4-F1
#
_cell.length_a   1.000
_cell.length_b   1.000
_cell.length_c   1.000
_cell.angle_alpha   90.00
_cell.angle_beta   90.00
_cell.angle_gamma   90.00
#
_symmetry.space_group_name_H-M   'P 1'
#
loop_
_entity.id
_entity.type
_entity.pdbx_description
1 polymer ?
#
loop_
_entity_poly.entity_id
_entity_poly.type
_entity_poly.pdbx_seq_one_letter_code
_entity_poly.pdbx_strand_id
1 'polypeptide(L)'
;MKGFREFIMRGNVIELAVAVIIGAAFTSIVNSLVDGIFNPIIAAIFNADEINKAVWQIGPVSLGVGAVLGAVINFVLIAAVVYFAIILPMNKLNEAMYVRKHGHTPDEEEAEVSETDLLTEIRDLLAARETGAAHAGTIETPAAAEASPSKPATGAHGA
;
A
#
# COMPACT_ATOMS: atom_id res chain seq x y z
N MET A 1 -3.22 4.48 36.89
CA MET A 1 -2.51 5.55 36.15
C MET A 1 -1.28 5.06 35.36
N LYS A 2 -0.40 4.20 35.87
CA LYS A 2 0.77 3.69 35.09
C LYS A 2 0.39 2.95 33.80
N GLY A 3 -0.57 2.01 33.86
CA GLY A 3 -1.00 1.26 32.66
C GLY A 3 -1.66 2.08 31.54
N PHE A 4 -2.28 3.22 31.87
CA PHE A 4 -2.85 4.12 30.86
C PHE A 4 -1.76 4.90 30.13
N ARG A 5 -0.72 5.34 30.84
CA ARG A 5 0.47 5.96 30.23
C ARG A 5 1.19 4.96 29.31
N GLU A 6 1.38 3.72 29.75
CA GLU A 6 1.98 2.64 28.94
C GLU A 6 1.17 2.32 27.66
N PHE A 7 -0.15 2.49 27.71
CA PHE A 7 -1.04 2.29 26.57
C PHE A 7 -0.95 3.43 25.56
N ILE A 8 -0.95 4.68 26.02
CA ILE A 8 -0.80 5.87 25.16
C ILE A 8 0.62 5.92 24.57
N MET A 9 1.66 5.57 25.34
CA MET A 9 3.05 5.56 24.84
C MET A 9 3.32 4.45 23.82
N ARG A 10 2.36 3.55 23.57
CA ARG A 10 2.38 2.61 22.46
C ARG A 10 2.07 3.41 21.19
N GLY A 11 3.10 4.00 20.57
CA GLY A 11 3.04 5.04 19.53
C GLY A 11 1.90 4.95 18.50
N ASN A 12 1.51 3.74 18.10
CA ASN A 12 0.33 3.45 17.28
C ASN A 12 -0.97 4.16 17.74
N VAL A 13 -1.21 4.33 19.05
CA VAL A 13 -2.42 5.00 19.56
C VAL A 13 -2.34 6.52 19.41
N ILE A 14 -1.17 7.10 19.61
CA ILE A 14 -0.96 8.55 19.49
C ILE A 14 -1.11 8.98 18.03
N GLU A 15 -0.51 8.25 17.10
CA GLU A 15 -0.60 8.54 15.66
C GLU A 15 -2.05 8.45 15.16
N LEU A 16 -2.79 7.41 15.55
CA LEU A 16 -4.21 7.30 15.22
C LEU A 16 -5.05 8.43 15.85
N ALA A 17 -4.79 8.77 17.11
CA ALA A 17 -5.51 9.85 17.79
C ALA A 17 -5.28 11.21 17.11
N VAL A 18 -4.03 11.51 16.74
CA VAL A 18 -3.67 12.74 16.03
C VAL A 18 -4.33 12.78 14.65
N ALA A 19 -4.29 11.68 13.90
CA ALA A 19 -4.93 11.59 12.59
C ALA A 19 -6.44 11.88 12.66
N VAL A 20 -7.14 11.32 13.65
CA VAL A 20 -8.59 11.55 13.83
C VAL A 20 -8.90 13.00 14.19
N ILE A 21 -8.13 13.61 15.09
CA ILE A 21 -8.34 15.01 15.51
C ILE A 21 -8.10 15.98 14.35
N ILE A 22 -7.02 15.78 13.60
CA ILE A 22 -6.70 16.61 12.43
C ILE A 22 -7.76 16.42 11.34
N GLY A 23 -8.19 15.18 11.08
CA GLY A 23 -9.24 14.88 10.12
C GLY A 23 -10.56 15.57 10.45
N ALA A 24 -10.97 15.55 11.72
CA ALA A 24 -12.19 16.23 12.19
C ALA A 24 -12.08 17.76 12.05
N ALA A 25 -10.97 18.35 12.47
CA ALA A 25 -10.74 19.78 12.36
C ALA A 25 -10.73 20.25 10.89
N PHE A 26 -10.06 19.49 10.02
CA PHE A 26 -10.00 19.80 8.59
C PHE A 26 -11.37 19.69 7.92
N THR A 27 -12.13 18.63 8.22
CA THR A 27 -13.51 18.48 7.73
C THR A 27 -14.36 19.68 8.11
N SER A 28 -14.22 20.22 9.32
CA SER A 28 -14.95 21.42 9.75
C SER A 28 -14.59 22.67 8.94
N ILE A 29 -13.33 22.81 8.51
CA ILE A 29 -12.89 23.94 7.67
C ILE A 29 -13.46 23.82 6.26
N VAL A 30 -13.46 22.60 5.69
CA VAL A 30 -14.05 22.38 4.37
C VAL A 30 -15.56 22.60 4.41
N ASN A 31 -16.25 22.09 5.44
CA ASN A 31 -17.69 22.28 5.60
C ASN A 31 -18.02 23.77 5.71
N SER A 32 -17.27 24.57 6.50
CA SER A 32 -17.54 26.00 6.60
C SER A 32 -17.33 26.75 5.29
N LEU A 33 -16.37 26.32 4.46
CA LEU A 33 -16.17 26.86 3.11
C LEU A 33 -17.32 26.49 2.17
N VAL A 34 -17.74 25.23 2.17
CA VAL A 34 -18.85 24.74 1.35
C VAL A 34 -20.15 25.42 1.76
N ASP A 35 -20.47 25.43 3.05
CA ASP A 35 -21.68 26.02 3.58
C ASP A 35 -21.70 27.56 3.44
N GLY A 36 -20.55 28.21 3.59
CA GLY A 36 -20.43 29.66 3.54
C GLY A 36 -20.36 30.26 2.12
N ILE A 37 -19.77 29.55 1.16
CA ILE A 37 -19.54 30.08 -0.19
C ILE A 37 -20.33 29.31 -1.25
N PHE A 38 -20.24 27.98 -1.25
CA PHE A 38 -20.81 27.16 -2.33
C PHE A 38 -22.32 26.97 -2.19
N ASN A 39 -22.83 26.69 -0.98
CA ASN A 39 -24.26 26.51 -0.76
C ASN A 39 -25.09 27.76 -1.14
N PRO A 40 -24.69 29.01 -0.83
CA PRO A 40 -25.41 30.20 -1.29
C PRO A 40 -25.41 30.35 -2.81
N ILE A 41 -24.30 30.05 -3.49
CA ILE A 41 -24.19 30.13 -4.96
C ILE A 41 -25.10 29.08 -5.61
N ILE A 42 -25.11 27.86 -5.08
CA ILE A 42 -25.95 26.77 -5.57
C ILE A 42 -27.42 27.07 -5.27
N ALA A 43 -27.74 27.59 -4.10
CA ALA A 43 -29.09 28.02 -3.76
C ALA A 43 -29.59 29.12 -4.72
N ALA A 44 -28.72 30.06 -5.09
CA ALA A 44 -29.04 31.12 -6.04
C ALA A 44 -29.23 30.60 -7.48
N ILE A 45 -28.45 29.62 -7.93
CA ILE A 45 -28.49 29.09 -9.31
C ILE A 45 -29.59 28.03 -9.49
N PHE A 46 -29.71 27.11 -8.53
CA PHE A 46 -30.60 25.95 -8.59
C PHE A 46 -31.91 26.14 -7.84
N ASN A 47 -32.13 27.32 -7.26
CA ASN A 47 -33.31 27.62 -6.44
C ASN A 47 -33.49 26.52 -5.36
N ALA A 48 -32.42 26.22 -4.62
CA ALA A 48 -32.33 25.05 -3.72
C ALA A 48 -33.42 25.01 -2.63
N ASP A 49 -34.08 26.14 -2.38
CA ASP A 49 -35.32 26.23 -1.62
C ASP A 49 -36.42 25.30 -2.16
N GLU A 50 -36.57 25.16 -3.48
CA GLU A 50 -37.55 24.23 -4.09
C GLU A 50 -37.11 22.77 -4.00
N ILE A 51 -35.80 22.49 -4.15
CA ILE A 51 -35.26 21.14 -4.04
C ILE A 51 -35.42 20.62 -2.61
N ASN A 52 -35.08 21.42 -1.58
CA ASN A 52 -35.26 21.04 -0.19
C ASN A 52 -36.73 20.92 0.24
N LYS A 53 -37.65 21.63 -0.44
CA LYS A 53 -39.10 21.55 -0.22
C LYS A 53 -39.78 20.41 -0.98
N ALA A 54 -39.04 19.65 -1.80
CA ALA A 54 -39.54 18.45 -2.45
C ALA A 54 -39.78 17.35 -1.41
N VAL A 55 -40.97 17.38 -0.83
CA VAL A 55 -41.45 16.39 0.14
C VAL A 55 -42.44 15.48 -0.56
N TRP A 56 -42.15 14.19 -0.58
CA TRP A 56 -43.12 13.19 -1.00
C TRP A 56 -44.00 12.86 0.21
N GLN A 57 -45.27 13.28 0.18
CA GLN A 57 -46.24 12.89 1.19
C GLN A 57 -46.85 11.52 0.86
N ILE A 58 -46.77 10.60 1.82
CA ILE A 58 -47.52 9.34 1.83
C ILE A 58 -48.35 9.35 3.12
N GLY A 59 -49.60 9.82 3.03
CA GLY A 59 -50.48 9.98 4.19
C GLY A 59 -49.94 11.02 5.19
N PRO A 60 -49.86 10.72 6.50
CA PRO A 60 -49.35 11.67 7.50
C PRO A 60 -47.81 11.76 7.55
N VAL A 61 -47.10 10.96 6.74
CA VAL A 61 -45.64 10.91 6.72
C VAL A 61 -45.11 11.76 5.56
N SER A 62 -44.22 12.67 5.90
CA SER A 62 -43.49 13.53 4.96
C SER A 62 -42.10 12.92 4.74
N LEU A 63 -41.82 12.43 3.53
CA LEU A 63 -40.50 11.96 3.12
C LEU A 63 -39.77 13.12 2.44
N GLY A 64 -38.77 13.68 3.14
CA GLY A 64 -37.92 14.75 2.63
C GLY A 64 -36.92 14.25 1.59
N VAL A 65 -37.40 13.80 0.43
CA VAL A 65 -36.56 13.38 -0.72
C VAL A 65 -35.62 14.52 -1.12
N GLY A 66 -36.10 15.76 -1.03
CA GLY A 66 -35.33 16.98 -1.21
C GLY A 66 -34.12 17.11 -0.28
N ALA A 67 -34.29 16.79 1.00
CA ALA A 67 -33.21 16.87 1.99
C ALA A 67 -32.13 15.81 1.73
N VAL A 68 -32.52 14.61 1.29
CA VAL A 68 -31.56 13.56 0.92
C VAL A 68 -30.78 13.97 -0.32
N LEU A 69 -31.44 14.48 -1.35
CA LEU A 69 -30.77 14.96 -2.56
C LEU A 69 -29.83 16.13 -2.27
N GLY A 70 -30.25 17.07 -1.42
CA GLY A 70 -29.41 18.16 -0.93
C GLY A 70 -28.17 17.67 -0.18
N ALA A 71 -28.32 16.66 0.67
CA ALA A 71 -27.20 16.04 1.39
C ALA A 71 -26.21 15.36 0.43
N VAL A 72 -26.69 14.68 -0.62
CA VAL A 72 -25.83 14.07 -1.65
C VAL A 72 -25.07 15.13 -2.43
N ILE A 73 -25.74 16.22 -2.84
CA ILE A 73 -25.10 17.34 -3.53
C ILE A 73 -24.00 17.94 -2.65
N ASN A 74 -24.30 18.21 -1.38
CA ASN A 74 -23.32 18.74 -0.42
C ASN A 74 -22.12 17.78 -0.25
N PHE A 75 -22.38 16.48 -0.09
CA PHE A 75 -21.32 15.47 -0.01
C PHE A 75 -20.40 15.47 -1.24
N VAL A 76 -20.96 15.53 -2.45
CA VAL A 76 -20.18 15.58 -3.70
C VAL A 76 -19.35 16.86 -3.78
N LEU A 77 -19.87 18.00 -3.30
CA LEU A 77 -19.11 19.26 -3.26
C LEU A 77 -17.95 19.20 -2.28
N ILE A 78 -18.17 18.71 -1.06
CA ILE A 78 -17.11 18.53 -0.07
C ILE A 78 -16.04 17.60 -0.65
N ALA A 79 -16.42 16.47 -1.24
CA ALA A 79 -15.49 15.54 -1.88
C ALA A 79 -14.70 16.21 -3.02
N ALA A 80 -15.36 16.99 -3.88
CA ALA A 80 -14.72 17.71 -4.97
C ALA A 80 -13.72 18.77 -4.47
N VAL A 81 -14.08 19.54 -3.43
CA VAL A 81 -13.20 20.54 -2.82
C VAL A 81 -11.98 19.87 -2.18
N VAL A 82 -12.17 18.80 -1.39
CA VAL A 82 -11.07 18.06 -0.77
C VAL A 82 -10.16 17.46 -1.85
N TYR A 83 -10.73 16.86 -2.88
CA TYR A 83 -9.96 16.27 -3.98
C TYR A 83 -9.13 17.33 -4.71
N PHE A 84 -9.72 18.46 -5.08
CA PHE A 84 -9.02 19.47 -5.87
C PHE A 84 -8.03 20.31 -5.03
N ALA A 85 -8.35 20.60 -3.78
CA ALA A 85 -7.52 21.45 -2.92
C ALA A 85 -6.41 20.69 -2.19
N ILE A 86 -6.59 19.39 -1.92
CA ILE A 86 -5.61 18.58 -1.19
C ILE A 86 -5.10 17.43 -2.04
N ILE A 87 -5.97 16.53 -2.49
CA ILE A 87 -5.50 15.27 -3.10
C ILE A 87 -4.71 15.55 -4.38
N LEU A 88 -5.23 16.40 -5.26
CA LEU A 88 -4.59 16.74 -6.53
C LEU A 88 -3.22 17.44 -6.35
N PRO A 89 -3.07 18.52 -5.56
CA PRO A 89 -1.76 19.13 -5.35
C PRO A 89 -0.83 18.21 -4.56
N MET A 90 -1.33 17.46 -3.57
CA MET A 90 -0.50 16.52 -2.82
C MET A 90 0.03 15.40 -3.72
N ASN A 91 -0.80 14.83 -4.62
CA ASN A 91 -0.35 13.85 -5.59
C ASN A 91 0.71 14.43 -6.52
N LYS A 92 0.48 15.62 -7.07
CA LYS A 92 1.44 16.28 -7.97
C LYS A 92 2.74 16.66 -7.28
N LEU A 93 2.69 17.11 -6.03
CA LEU A 93 3.87 17.46 -5.25
C LEU A 93 4.64 16.21 -4.83
N ASN A 94 3.95 15.16 -4.40
CA ASN A 94 4.58 13.88 -4.07
C ASN A 94 5.28 13.30 -5.28
N GLU A 95 4.60 13.20 -6.42
CA GLU A 95 5.17 12.72 -7.68
C GLU A 95 6.40 13.57 -8.10
N ALA A 96 6.29 14.90 -8.07
CA ALA A 96 7.40 15.80 -8.42
C ALA A 96 8.59 15.71 -7.46
N MET A 97 8.35 15.49 -6.16
CA MET A 97 9.40 15.31 -5.15
C MET A 97 10.04 13.93 -5.25
N TYR A 98 9.26 12.90 -5.58
CA TYR A 98 9.73 11.53 -5.73
C TYR A 98 10.64 11.40 -6.96
N VAL A 99 10.19 11.90 -8.12
CA VAL A 99 10.98 11.92 -9.35
C VAL A 99 12.27 12.73 -9.17
N ARG A 100 12.25 13.83 -8.40
CA ARG A 100 13.46 14.61 -8.09
C ARG A 100 14.48 13.88 -7.23
N LYS A 101 14.05 12.96 -6.37
CA LYS A 101 14.91 12.27 -5.40
C LYS A 101 15.30 10.86 -5.85
N HIS A 102 14.43 10.19 -6.60
CA HIS A 102 14.55 8.79 -7.00
C HIS A 102 14.64 8.58 -8.51
N GLY A 103 14.33 9.60 -9.33
CA GLY A 103 14.51 9.56 -10.79
C GLY A 103 13.40 8.84 -11.56
N HIS A 104 12.50 8.13 -10.86
CA HIS A 104 11.31 7.46 -11.40
C HIS A 104 10.08 7.85 -10.57
N THR A 105 8.88 7.55 -11.09
CA THR A 105 7.62 7.76 -10.37
C THR A 105 7.44 6.68 -9.28
N PRO A 106 6.65 6.95 -8.22
CA PRO A 106 6.33 5.93 -7.21
C PRO A 106 5.66 4.68 -7.82
N ASP A 107 4.83 4.88 -8.84
CA ASP A 107 4.13 3.82 -9.56
C ASP A 107 5.08 2.91 -10.36
N GLU A 108 6.25 3.43 -10.78
CA GLU A 108 7.31 2.66 -11.42
C GLU A 108 8.13 1.87 -10.39
N GLU A 109 8.30 2.35 -9.15
CA GLU A 109 9.05 1.62 -8.10
C GLU A 109 8.29 0.38 -7.59
N GLU A 110 6.95 0.47 -7.48
CA GLU A 110 6.09 -0.69 -7.22
C GLU A 110 6.09 -1.70 -8.39
N ALA A 111 6.43 -1.24 -9.60
CA ALA A 111 6.44 -2.05 -10.82
C ALA A 111 7.82 -2.62 -11.19
N GLU A 112 8.92 -1.97 -10.81
CA GLU A 112 10.25 -2.33 -11.31
C GLU A 112 10.91 -3.47 -10.53
N VAL A 113 10.67 -3.60 -9.22
CA VAL A 113 10.96 -4.86 -8.50
C VAL A 113 10.08 -4.96 -7.27
N SER A 114 8.91 -5.60 -7.39
CA SER A 114 8.09 -5.84 -6.20
C SER A 114 8.83 -6.79 -5.25
N GLU A 115 8.63 -6.64 -3.93
CA GLU A 115 9.21 -7.58 -2.95
C GLU A 115 8.85 -9.03 -3.28
N THR A 116 7.69 -9.24 -3.90
CA THR A 116 7.25 -10.54 -4.41
C THR A 116 8.09 -11.08 -5.56
N ASP A 117 8.63 -10.23 -6.44
CA ASP A 117 9.53 -10.64 -7.52
C ASP A 117 10.89 -11.07 -6.96
N LEU A 118 11.45 -10.32 -6.01
CA LEU A 118 12.69 -10.70 -5.32
C LEU A 118 12.53 -12.02 -4.55
N LEU A 119 11.40 -12.22 -3.88
CA LEU A 119 11.13 -13.48 -3.17
C LEU A 119 10.96 -14.66 -4.14
N THR A 120 10.42 -14.42 -5.33
CA THR A 120 10.30 -15.43 -6.38
C THR A 120 11.68 -15.81 -6.92
N GLU A 121 12.53 -14.82 -7.19
CA GLU A 121 13.89 -15.05 -7.64
C GLU A 121 14.73 -15.78 -6.59
N ILE A 122 14.61 -15.42 -5.30
CA ILE A 122 15.26 -16.13 -4.18
C ILE A 122 14.77 -17.59 -4.08
N ARG A 123 13.46 -17.84 -4.22
CA ARG A 123 12.91 -19.20 -4.21
C ARG A 123 13.50 -20.04 -5.33
N ASP A 124 13.56 -19.48 -6.52
CA ASP A 124 14.02 -20.20 -7.71
C ASP A 124 15.55 -20.45 -7.63
N LEU A 125 16.32 -19.50 -7.10
CA LEU A 125 17.75 -19.68 -6.80
C LEU A 125 17.99 -20.75 -5.72
N LEU A 126 17.14 -20.83 -4.69
CA LEU A 126 17.27 -21.81 -3.63
C LEU A 126 16.89 -23.22 -4.13
N ALA A 127 15.82 -23.34 -4.91
CA ALA A 127 15.43 -24.58 -5.57
C ALA A 127 16.51 -25.08 -6.55
N ALA A 128 17.11 -24.17 -7.32
CA ALA A 128 18.24 -24.49 -8.20
C ALA A 128 19.46 -24.98 -7.40
N ARG A 129 19.74 -24.39 -6.23
CA ARG A 129 20.84 -24.81 -5.33
C ARG A 129 20.58 -26.18 -4.70
N GLU A 130 19.36 -26.49 -4.28
CA GLU A 130 18.98 -27.82 -3.76
C GLU A 130 19.12 -28.89 -4.85
N THR A 131 18.72 -28.58 -6.08
CA THR A 131 18.87 -29.49 -7.23
C THR A 131 20.35 -29.69 -7.60
N GLY A 132 21.18 -28.64 -7.51
CA GLY A 132 22.63 -28.72 -7.69
C GLY A 132 23.34 -29.52 -6.58
N ALA A 133 22.86 -29.45 -5.34
CA ALA A 133 23.36 -30.25 -4.22
C ALA A 133 23.03 -31.76 -4.40
N ALA A 134 21.90 -32.09 -5.01
CA ALA A 134 21.55 -33.47 -5.37
C ALA A 134 22.48 -34.06 -6.47
N HIS A 135 23.00 -33.23 -7.38
CA HIS A 135 23.94 -33.66 -8.42
C HIS A 135 25.40 -33.76 -7.95
N ALA A 136 25.82 -32.95 -6.96
CA ALA A 136 27.17 -33.01 -6.41
C ALA A 136 27.48 -34.32 -5.64
N GLY A 137 26.45 -35.08 -5.25
CA GLY A 137 26.60 -36.38 -4.58
C GLY A 137 26.89 -37.58 -5.49
N THR A 138 26.97 -37.40 -6.83
CA THR A 138 27.02 -38.53 -7.78
C THR A 138 28.31 -38.60 -8.62
N ILE A 139 29.33 -37.78 -8.36
CA ILE A 139 30.61 -37.89 -9.09
C ILE A 139 31.46 -39.04 -8.52
N GLU A 140 31.22 -40.22 -9.10
CA GLU A 140 32.16 -41.28 -9.49
C GLU A 140 33.32 -41.66 -8.55
N THR A 141 33.18 -42.83 -7.90
CA THR A 141 34.31 -43.66 -7.46
C THR A 141 34.95 -44.28 -8.70
N PRO A 142 36.26 -44.07 -8.99
CA PRO A 142 36.89 -44.74 -10.11
C PRO A 142 37.02 -46.23 -9.79
N ALA A 143 36.50 -47.04 -10.71
CA ALA A 143 36.49 -48.50 -10.65
C ALA A 143 37.90 -49.06 -10.42
N ALA A 144 38.01 -49.88 -9.38
CA ALA A 144 39.16 -50.71 -9.08
C ALA A 144 39.42 -51.68 -10.25
N ALA A 145 40.58 -51.54 -10.89
CA ALA A 145 41.12 -52.54 -11.79
C ALA A 145 41.64 -53.75 -10.98
N GLU A 146 41.34 -54.93 -11.50
CA GLU A 146 41.45 -56.25 -10.90
C GLU A 146 42.89 -56.71 -10.53
N ALA A 147 42.93 -57.45 -9.41
CA ALA A 147 43.84 -58.50 -8.95
C ALA A 147 44.75 -59.19 -10.01
N SER A 148 46.09 -59.29 -9.83
CA SER A 148 46.86 -60.33 -9.05
C SER A 148 47.65 -61.28 -10.01
N PRO A 149 48.60 -62.16 -9.60
CA PRO A 149 49.80 -62.04 -8.74
C PRO A 149 51.09 -62.61 -9.42
N SER A 150 52.32 -62.34 -8.91
CA SER A 150 53.42 -63.34 -8.91
C SER A 150 54.62 -62.94 -8.02
N LYS A 151 55.27 -63.99 -7.53
CA LYS A 151 56.21 -64.15 -6.40
C LYS A 151 57.63 -63.56 -6.59
N PRO A 152 58.48 -63.59 -5.54
CA PRO A 152 59.65 -62.73 -5.36
C PRO A 152 60.99 -63.36 -5.78
N ALA A 153 62.00 -62.53 -6.05
CA ALA A 153 63.43 -62.87 -6.02
C ALA A 153 64.25 -61.57 -5.89
N THR A 154 64.99 -61.32 -4.80
CA THR A 154 66.39 -61.75 -4.53
C THR A 154 67.44 -60.76 -5.07
N GLY A 155 68.00 -59.95 -4.15
CA GLY A 155 69.44 -59.79 -3.93
C GLY A 155 70.33 -58.97 -4.91
N ALA A 156 71.48 -58.55 -4.36
CA ALA A 156 72.67 -57.92 -4.96
C ALA A 156 72.54 -56.41 -5.28
N HIS A 157 73.24 -55.46 -4.64
CA HIS A 157 74.67 -55.29 -4.29
C HIS A 157 75.58 -54.98 -5.50
N GLY A 158 76.27 -53.84 -5.41
CA GLY A 158 77.34 -53.36 -6.31
C GLY A 158 76.84 -52.33 -7.34
N ALA A 159 77.50 -51.20 -7.60
CA ALA A 159 78.75 -50.61 -7.11
C ALA A 159 78.70 -49.11 -7.42
#